data_AF-A0A3D4UZ25-F1
#
_entry.id   AF-A0A3D4UZ25-F1
#
_cell.length_a   1.000
_cell.length_b   1.000
_cell.length_c   1.000
_cell.angle_alpha   90.00
_cell.angle_beta   90.00
_cell.angle_gamma   90.00
#
_symmetry.space_group_name_H-M   'P 1'
#
loop_
_entity.id
_entity.type
_entity.pdbx_description
1 polymer ?
#
loop_
_entity_poly.entity_id
_entity_poly.type
_entity_poly.pdbx_seq_one_letter_code
_entity_poly.pdbx_strand_id
1 'polypeptide(L)'
;MRTKKIRGFKQILHQIQEWRSQIIDLDLDVVRSNQRDYAKIWVPPYSYLAIGNSTYPEPKGQTRKEILEVLLDTYDSWKTTLDTLDEPY
;
A
#
# COMPACT_ATOMS: atom_id res chain seq x y z
N MET A 1 -16.68 17.65 12.75
CA MET A 1 -16.44 16.32 12.14
C MET A 1 -15.90 15.40 13.22
N ARG A 2 -16.42 14.17 13.38
CA ARG A 2 -15.99 13.26 14.46
C ARG A 2 -14.92 12.28 13.95
N THR A 3 -13.75 12.26 14.57
CA THR A 3 -12.69 11.30 14.22
C THR A 3 -12.98 9.94 14.86
N LYS A 4 -12.98 8.86 14.06
CA LYS A 4 -13.17 7.50 14.57
C LYS A 4 -11.93 7.04 15.33
N LYS A 5 -12.14 6.43 16.50
CA LYS A 5 -11.06 5.76 17.24
C LYS A 5 -10.67 4.47 16.51
N ILE A 6 -9.38 4.30 16.25
CA ILE A 6 -8.83 3.06 15.69
C ILE A 6 -8.75 2.00 16.79
N ARG A 7 -9.17 0.78 16.47
CA ARG A 7 -9.12 -0.40 17.34
C ARG A 7 -8.47 -1.55 16.56
N GLY A 8 -7.96 -2.56 17.28
CA GLY A 8 -7.43 -3.77 16.65
C GLY A 8 -6.07 -3.57 15.99
N PHE A 9 -5.10 -2.98 16.71
CA PHE A 9 -3.76 -2.71 16.17
C PHE A 9 -3.07 -3.96 15.58
N LYS A 10 -3.19 -5.13 16.22
CA LYS A 10 -2.64 -6.40 15.70
C LYS A 10 -3.26 -6.79 14.35
N GLN A 11 -4.57 -6.61 14.19
CA GLN A 11 -5.25 -6.89 12.93
C GLN A 11 -4.78 -5.95 11.83
N ILE A 12 -4.57 -4.67 12.16
CA ILE A 12 -4.07 -3.67 11.21
C ILE A 12 -2.66 -4.05 10.73
N LEU A 13 -1.77 -4.45 11.65
CA LEU A 13 -0.44 -4.93 11.26
C LEU A 13 -0.53 -6.16 10.34
N HIS A 14 -1.41 -7.12 10.65
CA HIS A 14 -1.62 -8.27 9.79
C HIS A 14 -2.09 -7.87 8.39
N GLN A 15 -3.06 -6.95 8.29
CA GLN A 15 -3.56 -6.42 7.02
C GLN A 15 -2.49 -5.66 6.23
N ILE A 16 -1.56 -4.98 6.89
CA ILE A 16 -0.41 -4.35 6.23
C ILE A 16 0.50 -5.41 5.60
N GLN A 17 0.74 -6.52 6.30
CA GLN A 17 1.57 -7.61 5.77
C GLN A 17 0.86 -8.37 4.64
N GLU A 18 -0.46 -8.61 4.75
CA GLU A 18 -1.24 -9.16 3.64
C GLU A 18 -1.20 -8.25 2.42
N TRP A 19 -1.37 -6.94 2.62
CA TRP A 19 -1.27 -5.94 1.55
C TRP A 19 0.14 -5.92 0.93
N ARG A 20 1.21 -6.01 1.74
CA ARG A 20 2.60 -6.13 1.25
C ARG A 20 2.74 -7.30 0.29
N SER A 21 2.28 -8.49 0.67
CA SER A 21 2.36 -9.68 -0.17
C SER A 21 1.58 -9.57 -1.48
N GLN A 22 0.62 -8.65 -1.57
CA GLN A 22 -0.17 -8.43 -2.79
C GLN A 22 0.49 -7.45 -3.77
N ILE A 23 1.36 -6.54 -3.29
CA ILE A 23 1.91 -5.46 -4.12
C ILE A 23 3.40 -5.58 -4.37
N ILE A 24 4.12 -6.41 -3.60
CA ILE A 24 5.58 -6.50 -3.67
C ILE A 24 6.06 -6.91 -5.07
N ASP A 25 5.33 -7.82 -5.72
CA ASP A 25 5.66 -8.31 -7.05
C ASP A 25 5.04 -7.41 -8.12
N LEU A 26 5.86 -6.99 -9.09
CA LEU A 26 5.43 -6.15 -10.21
C LEU A 26 4.62 -6.99 -11.22
N ASP A 27 3.42 -6.53 -11.57
CA ASP A 27 2.61 -7.16 -12.62
C ASP A 27 3.08 -6.73 -14.01
N LEU A 28 3.91 -7.56 -14.63
CA LEU A 28 4.46 -7.29 -15.95
C LEU A 28 3.41 -7.26 -17.06
N ASP A 29 2.27 -7.95 -16.90
CA ASP A 29 1.20 -7.92 -17.90
C ASP A 29 0.47 -6.57 -17.87
N VAL A 30 0.30 -5.99 -16.67
CA VAL A 30 -0.21 -4.63 -16.48
C VAL A 30 0.77 -3.59 -17.04
N VAL A 31 2.07 -3.75 -16.78
CA VAL A 31 3.10 -2.84 -17.33
C VAL A 31 3.13 -2.90 -18.84
N ARG A 32 3.11 -4.08 -19.46
CA ARG A 32 3.13 -4.24 -20.92
C ARG A 32 1.89 -3.68 -21.61
N SER A 33 0.74 -3.76 -20.96
CA SER A 33 -0.52 -3.26 -21.52
C SER A 33 -0.71 -1.75 -21.33
N ASN A 34 -0.25 -1.19 -20.21
CA ASN A 34 -0.54 0.20 -19.82
C ASN A 34 0.69 1.11 -19.76
N GLN A 35 1.90 0.57 -20.01
CA GLN A 35 3.20 1.22 -19.82
C GLN A 35 3.47 1.70 -18.38
N ARG A 36 2.64 1.25 -17.44
CA ARG A 36 2.74 1.58 -16.02
C ARG A 36 1.93 0.62 -15.18
N ASP A 37 2.41 0.40 -13.97
CA ASP A 37 1.63 -0.18 -12.88
C ASP A 37 1.51 0.84 -11.74
N TYR A 38 0.45 0.77 -10.95
CA TYR A 38 0.25 1.66 -9.81
C TYR A 38 -0.21 0.89 -8.57
N ALA A 39 0.50 1.09 -7.46
CA ALA A 39 0.08 0.61 -6.15
C ALA A 39 -0.64 1.73 -5.38
N LYS A 40 -1.71 1.38 -4.67
CA LYS A 40 -2.43 2.27 -3.75
C LYS A 40 -2.49 1.65 -2.37
N ILE A 41 -2.48 2.49 -1.33
CA ILE A 41 -2.69 2.06 0.05
C ILE A 41 -4.12 1.53 0.19
N TRP A 42 -4.25 0.21 0.29
CA TRP A 42 -5.53 -0.49 0.50
C TRP A 42 -5.73 -0.97 1.94
N VAL A 43 -4.91 -0.50 2.87
CA VAL A 43 -4.91 -0.93 4.28
C VAL A 43 -6.09 -0.34 5.08
N PRO A 44 -6.99 -1.17 5.62
CA PRO A 44 -8.01 -0.72 6.56
C PRO A 44 -7.42 -0.26 7.91
N PRO A 45 -8.04 0.72 8.60
CA PRO A 45 -9.16 1.55 8.17
C PRO A 45 -8.73 2.80 7.38
N TYR A 46 -7.45 2.93 7.03
CA TYR A 46 -6.88 4.14 6.42
C TYR A 46 -7.30 4.33 4.96
N SER A 47 -7.63 3.24 4.27
CA SER A 47 -8.18 3.25 2.92
C SER A 47 -9.70 3.46 2.87
N TYR A 48 -10.39 3.49 4.01
CA TYR A 48 -11.85 3.56 4.04
C TYR A 48 -12.39 4.93 3.62
N LEU A 49 -13.47 4.90 2.86
CA LEU A 49 -14.24 6.10 2.55
C LEU A 49 -14.93 6.61 3.82
N ALA A 50 -14.81 7.91 4.07
CA ALA A 50 -15.52 8.58 5.14
C ALA A 50 -17.03 8.54 4.86
N ILE A 51 -17.77 7.72 5.61
CA ILE A 51 -19.24 7.65 5.52
C ILE A 51 -19.85 8.58 6.58
N GLY A 52 -20.70 9.51 6.14
CA GLY A 52 -21.36 10.51 6.99
C GLY A 52 -20.42 11.58 7.56
N ASN A 53 -20.72 12.11 8.75
CA ASN A 53 -19.97 13.23 9.38
C ASN A 53 -18.71 12.78 10.16
N SER A 54 -18.07 11.69 9.74
CA SER A 54 -16.93 11.10 10.45
C SER A 54 -15.73 10.84 9.56
N THR A 55 -14.53 10.99 10.12
CA THR A 55 -13.25 10.73 9.42
C THR A 55 -12.50 9.60 10.06
N TYR A 56 -11.73 8.88 9.25
CA TYR A 56 -10.69 7.99 9.73
C TYR A 56 -9.41 8.80 9.95
N PRO A 57 -8.73 8.64 11.09
CA PRO A 57 -7.47 9.33 11.31
C PRO A 57 -6.38 8.73 10.44
N GLU A 58 -5.41 9.56 10.07
CA GLU A 58 -4.20 9.13 9.37
C GLU A 58 -3.39 8.12 10.21
N PRO A 59 -2.62 7.23 9.56
CA PRO A 59 -1.71 6.32 10.27
C PRO A 59 -0.63 7.12 10.99
N LYS A 60 -0.37 6.75 12.26
CA LYS A 60 0.63 7.41 13.11
C LYS A 60 1.50 6.37 13.81
N GLY A 61 2.67 6.80 14.30
CA GLY A 61 3.59 5.95 15.05
C GLY A 61 4.05 4.75 14.22
N GLN A 62 3.95 3.55 14.79
CA GLN A 62 4.40 2.32 14.15
C GLN A 62 3.65 2.03 12.84
N THR A 63 2.33 2.18 12.79
CA THR A 63 1.56 1.88 11.58
C THR A 63 2.02 2.71 10.37
N ARG A 64 2.40 3.96 10.60
CA ARG A 64 2.96 4.82 9.54
C ARG A 64 4.31 4.27 9.04
N LYS A 65 5.16 3.81 9.95
CA LYS A 65 6.48 3.25 9.59
C LYS A 65 6.31 1.99 8.74
N GLU A 66 5.44 1.08 9.17
CA GLU A 66 5.16 -0.19 8.47
C GLU A 66 4.62 0.06 7.06
N ILE A 67 3.67 1.01 6.90
CA ILE A 67 3.14 1.36 5.57
C ILE A 67 4.26 1.93 4.67
N LEU A 68 5.12 2.81 5.22
CA LEU A 68 6.22 3.39 4.45
C LEU A 68 7.27 2.34 4.05
N GLU A 69 7.58 1.42 4.95
CA GLU A 69 8.52 0.32 4.69
C GLU A 69 8.00 -0.57 3.55
N VAL A 70 6.71 -0.93 3.59
CA VAL A 70 6.08 -1.69 2.50
C VAL A 70 6.16 -0.94 1.16
N LEU A 71 5.96 0.38 1.13
CA LEU A 71 6.06 1.18 -0.09
C LEU A 71 7.50 1.24 -0.63
N LEU A 72 8.49 1.38 0.25
CA LEU A 72 9.90 1.38 -0.14
C LEU A 72 10.34 0.01 -0.67
N ASP A 73 9.97 -1.07 0.03
CA ASP A 73 10.27 -2.44 -0.39
C ASP A 73 9.66 -2.76 -1.75
N THR A 74 8.42 -2.31 -1.98
CA THR A 74 7.73 -2.44 -3.28
C THR A 74 8.45 -1.67 -4.37
N TYR A 75 8.84 -0.42 -4.11
CA TYR A 75 9.58 0.38 -5.06
C TYR A 75 10.93 -0.27 -5.43
N ASP A 76 11.69 -0.73 -4.44
CA ASP A 76 12.99 -1.37 -4.66
C ASP A 76 12.85 -2.68 -5.43
N SER A 77 11.82 -3.48 -5.12
CA SER A 77 11.51 -4.71 -5.85
C SER A 77 11.14 -4.43 -7.31
N TRP A 78 10.20 -3.52 -7.54
CA TRP A 78 9.74 -3.15 -8.89
C TRP A 78 10.88 -2.57 -9.71
N LYS A 79 11.68 -1.69 -9.11
CA LYS A 79 12.86 -1.13 -9.75
C LYS A 79 13.85 -2.22 -10.14
N THR A 80 14.12 -3.17 -9.26
CA THR A 80 15.02 -4.29 -9.58
C THR A 80 14.50 -5.14 -10.73
N THR A 81 13.19 -5.43 -10.74
CA THR A 81 12.55 -6.18 -11.82
C THR A 81 12.64 -5.44 -13.16
N LEU A 82 12.38 -4.13 -13.16
CA LEU A 82 12.51 -3.30 -14.36
C LEU A 82 13.98 -3.16 -14.79
N ASP A 83 14.92 -2.92 -13.88
CA ASP A 83 16.34 -2.82 -14.23
C ASP A 83 16.88 -4.13 -14.83
N THR A 84 16.28 -5.29 -14.48
CA THR A 84 16.65 -6.61 -15.03
C THR A 84 16.06 -6.86 -16.43
N LEU A 85 14.91 -6.27 -16.75
CA LEU A 85 14.24 -6.49 -18.03
C LEU A 85 14.93 -5.78 -19.20
N ASP A 86 15.64 -4.66 -18.94
CA ASP A 86 16.38 -3.86 -19.95
C ASP A 86 15.55 -3.52 -21.21
N GLU A 87 14.21 -3.42 -21.05
CA GLU A 87 13.28 -3.09 -22.12
C GLU A 87 12.88 -1.61 -22.04
N PRO A 88 12.69 -0.91 -23.17
CA PRO A 88 12.08 0.41 -23.14
C PRO A 88 10.57 0.27 -22.88
N TYR A 89 10.14 0.64 -21.67
CA TYR A 89 8.73 0.66 -21.23
C TYR A 89 7.98 1.89 -21.73
#